data_AF-A0A178M8N6-F1
#
_entry.id   AF-A0A178M8N6-F1
#
_cell.length_a   1.000
_cell.length_b   1.000
_cell.length_c   1.000
_cell.angle_alpha   90.00
_cell.angle_beta   90.00
_cell.angle_gamma   90.00
#
_symmetry.space_group_name_H-M   'P 1'
#
loop_
_entity.id
_entity.type
_entity.pdbx_description
1 polymer ?
#
loop_
_entity_poly.entity_id
_entity_poly.type
_entity_poly.pdbx_seq_one_letter_code
_entity_poly.pdbx_strand_id
1 'polypeptide(L)'
;MAEEKREFQAEVAKLLEIVVHSLYSNKEIFLRELVSNASDACDKLRYAAQTEPHLAEGDGEYKIRLTVDTAAGTLTIADNGIGMNRDDLVANLGTIAKSGTAEFMSRLSGDQSKDMALIGQFGVGFYSAFMVADKVRVVTRKAGEQHGWAWESDGKGSFTIAPAEGAARGASITLTMRDDAKEFLEAHRLTSIIKRYSDHIAIPVILAEGDGGGEGDKTINSASALWTRSKSDISTEQYKEFYHHVAHAFDEPFLTIHYKAEGAIEYTGLLFVPGSKPFDLFSPERKNHLKLYVKRVFITDQAEGLLPPYLRFLRGIVDSQDLPLNVSREMLQHNPVLAKIKTGLVKRVLSELKKKAEDDQAAYLTFWEEFGPVLKEGIYEDFERKAEILALSRFRSTATDGWTSLAEAVARMKDGQEALYFATGDSVESLKKSPQLEGFLAKGIEVLLLTDPIDEFWVPAVGEFEGKALKAVTEGGLDLGKIKGDDKADADRPAPADSGDLDLLIAGLKLSLGDAVKDVKASERLTSSAVCLVIEEGQMSMHLEKLLKAHRQLDREQPRVLEINPRHPLIKSLAAAIKAKGREGIDDQAWLLYDQARIVEGEAPTDPVAFARRLAQVMEHGLA
;
A
#
# COMPACT_ATOMS: atom_id res chain seq x y z
N MET A 1 -12.73 -61.44 -5.61
CA MET A 1 -12.93 -60.87 -4.26
C MET A 1 -14.01 -59.81 -4.38
N ALA A 2 -15.02 -59.85 -3.52
CA ALA A 2 -16.09 -58.85 -3.53
C ALA A 2 -15.53 -57.52 -3.00
N GLU A 3 -15.88 -56.42 -3.66
CA GLU A 3 -15.53 -55.07 -3.24
C GLU A 3 -16.23 -54.74 -1.91
N GLU A 4 -15.46 -54.32 -0.90
CA GLU A 4 -15.98 -53.90 0.39
C GLU A 4 -15.93 -52.38 0.50
N LYS A 5 -17.10 -51.75 0.51
CA LYS A 5 -17.26 -50.29 0.69
C LYS A 5 -17.47 -49.99 2.17
N ARG A 6 -16.60 -49.17 2.75
CA ARG A 6 -16.74 -48.63 4.11
C ARG A 6 -16.84 -47.11 4.06
N GLU A 7 -17.58 -46.55 5.00
CA GLU A 7 -17.67 -45.09 5.19
C GLU A 7 -16.50 -44.60 6.04
N PHE A 8 -16.09 -43.34 5.82
CA PHE A 8 -15.09 -42.69 6.66
C PHE A 8 -15.64 -42.52 8.08
N GLN A 9 -14.82 -42.86 9.08
CA GLN A 9 -15.11 -42.64 10.49
C GLN A 9 -14.27 -41.48 11.02
N ALA A 10 -14.80 -40.74 12.00
CA ALA A 10 -14.09 -39.65 12.64
C ALA A 10 -14.26 -39.68 14.16
N GLU A 11 -13.18 -39.41 14.89
CA GLU A 11 -13.17 -39.30 16.34
C GLU A 11 -13.57 -37.88 16.76
N VAL A 12 -14.81 -37.71 17.22
CA VAL A 12 -15.44 -36.41 17.52
C VAL A 12 -14.64 -35.61 18.56
N ALA A 13 -14.17 -36.27 19.62
CA ALA A 13 -13.38 -35.61 20.67
C ALA A 13 -12.08 -35.00 20.13
N LYS A 14 -11.39 -35.73 19.25
CA LYS A 14 -10.14 -35.28 18.62
C LYS A 14 -10.38 -34.18 17.59
N LEU A 15 -11.50 -34.22 16.87
CA LEU A 15 -11.90 -33.12 15.99
C LEU A 15 -12.19 -31.83 16.76
N LEU A 16 -12.88 -31.91 17.90
CA LEU A 16 -13.08 -30.75 18.77
C LEU A 16 -11.76 -30.18 19.29
N GLU A 17 -10.84 -31.04 19.70
CA GLU A 17 -9.50 -30.64 20.15
C GLU A 17 -8.74 -29.87 19.05
N ILE A 18 -8.77 -30.36 17.81
CA ILE A 18 -8.16 -29.67 16.65
C ILE A 18 -8.85 -28.32 16.38
N VAL A 19 -10.18 -28.24 16.46
CA VAL A 19 -10.91 -26.99 16.25
C VAL A 19 -10.54 -25.96 17.32
N VAL A 20 -10.43 -26.38 18.58
CA VAL A 20 -10.14 -25.52 19.72
C VAL A 20 -8.67 -25.07 19.74
N HIS A 21 -7.73 -25.96 19.39
CA HIS A 21 -6.29 -25.70 19.58
C HIS A 21 -5.49 -25.42 18.30
N SER A 22 -6.02 -25.71 17.11
CA SER A 22 -5.23 -25.66 15.87
C SER A 22 -5.86 -24.84 14.74
N LEU A 23 -7.17 -24.59 14.75
CA LEU A 23 -7.83 -23.81 13.69
C LEU A 23 -7.79 -22.29 13.91
N TYR A 24 -7.62 -21.84 15.14
CA TYR A 24 -7.69 -20.42 15.51
C TYR A 24 -6.42 -19.98 16.24
N SER A 25 -5.84 -18.89 15.77
CA SER A 25 -4.61 -18.29 16.30
C SER A 25 -4.86 -17.45 17.55
N ASN A 26 -6.04 -16.84 17.64
CA ASN A 26 -6.41 -15.86 18.66
C ASN A 26 -7.70 -16.27 19.39
N LYS A 27 -7.67 -16.27 20.73
CA LYS A 27 -8.83 -16.61 21.56
C LYS A 27 -10.01 -15.66 21.34
N GLU A 28 -9.77 -14.36 21.05
CA GLU A 28 -10.83 -13.34 20.86
C GLU A 28 -11.90 -13.73 19.81
N ILE A 29 -11.56 -14.64 18.90
CA ILE A 29 -12.42 -15.10 17.80
C ILE A 29 -13.71 -15.74 18.29
N PHE A 30 -13.74 -16.32 19.50
CA PHE A 30 -14.98 -16.92 20.03
C PHE A 30 -16.15 -15.94 20.01
N LEU A 31 -15.90 -14.68 20.38
CA LEU A 31 -16.95 -13.66 20.45
C LEU A 31 -17.41 -13.25 19.05
N ARG A 32 -16.48 -13.16 18.08
CA ARG A 32 -16.80 -12.93 16.66
C ARG A 32 -17.75 -14.01 16.13
N GLU A 33 -17.44 -15.29 16.38
CA GLU A 33 -18.26 -16.40 15.88
C GLU A 33 -19.65 -16.43 16.53
N LEU A 34 -19.73 -16.25 17.86
CA LEU A 34 -21.01 -16.28 18.57
C LEU A 34 -21.92 -15.10 18.20
N VAL A 35 -21.36 -13.89 18.07
CA VAL A 35 -22.12 -12.70 17.63
C VAL A 35 -22.55 -12.85 16.16
N SER A 36 -21.72 -13.43 15.30
CA SER A 36 -22.11 -13.72 13.92
C SER A 36 -23.28 -14.71 13.83
N ASN A 37 -23.25 -15.78 14.64
CA ASN A 37 -24.35 -16.75 14.71
C ASN A 37 -25.65 -16.12 15.22
N ALA A 38 -25.56 -15.26 16.24
CA ALA A 38 -26.68 -14.49 16.77
C ALA A 38 -27.26 -13.54 15.71
N SER A 39 -26.41 -12.86 14.93
CA SER A 39 -26.85 -12.02 13.81
C SER A 39 -27.59 -12.83 12.74
N ASP A 40 -27.02 -13.97 12.33
CA ASP A 40 -27.64 -14.88 11.36
C ASP A 40 -29.02 -15.36 11.86
N ALA A 41 -29.16 -15.63 13.17
CA ALA A 41 -30.43 -16.05 13.77
C ALA A 41 -31.49 -14.94 13.73
N CYS A 42 -31.11 -13.69 13.98
CA CYS A 42 -31.97 -12.52 13.85
C CYS A 42 -32.40 -12.30 12.39
N ASP A 43 -31.48 -12.39 11.43
CA ASP A 43 -31.81 -12.21 10.01
C ASP A 43 -32.71 -13.33 9.47
N LYS A 44 -32.52 -14.59 9.92
CA LYS A 44 -33.44 -15.69 9.61
C LYS A 44 -34.85 -15.43 10.11
N LEU A 45 -35.00 -14.93 11.34
CA LEU A 45 -36.31 -14.58 11.89
C LEU A 45 -36.93 -13.41 11.13
N ARG A 46 -36.14 -12.37 10.83
CA ARG A 46 -36.60 -11.23 10.03
C ARG A 46 -37.15 -11.68 8.69
N TYR A 47 -36.48 -12.61 8.02
CA TYR A 47 -36.95 -13.19 6.77
C TYR A 47 -38.23 -14.01 6.95
N ALA A 48 -38.25 -14.95 7.91
CA ALA A 48 -39.45 -15.77 8.18
C ALA A 48 -40.67 -14.91 8.53
N ALA A 49 -40.48 -13.80 9.23
CA ALA A 49 -41.54 -12.86 9.61
C ALA A 49 -42.12 -12.08 8.41
N GLN A 50 -41.45 -12.04 7.25
CA GLN A 50 -42.02 -11.44 6.03
C GLN A 50 -43.20 -12.27 5.51
N THR A 51 -43.12 -13.60 5.63
CA THR A 51 -44.19 -14.53 5.23
C THR A 51 -45.11 -14.89 6.39
N GLU A 52 -44.60 -14.91 7.61
CA GLU A 52 -45.32 -15.28 8.83
C GLU A 52 -45.14 -14.23 9.93
N PRO A 53 -45.84 -13.08 9.88
CA PRO A 53 -45.61 -11.94 10.78
C PRO A 53 -45.74 -12.27 12.27
N HIS A 54 -46.59 -13.24 12.61
CA HIS A 54 -46.81 -13.69 13.98
C HIS A 54 -45.56 -14.25 14.67
N LEU A 55 -44.53 -14.67 13.91
CA LEU A 55 -43.27 -15.18 14.47
C LEU A 55 -42.45 -14.08 15.18
N ALA A 56 -42.64 -12.82 14.78
CA ALA A 56 -41.93 -11.67 15.36
C ALA A 56 -42.77 -10.89 16.40
N GLU A 57 -44.02 -11.28 16.63
CA GLU A 57 -44.93 -10.57 17.56
C GLU A 57 -44.37 -10.50 18.99
N GLY A 58 -44.51 -9.32 19.61
CA GLY A 58 -44.11 -9.08 21.01
C GLY A 58 -42.65 -8.71 21.26
N ASP A 59 -41.75 -8.90 20.27
CA ASP A 59 -40.33 -8.56 20.40
C ASP A 59 -39.72 -8.29 19.00
N GLY A 60 -40.06 -7.16 18.39
CA GLY A 60 -39.65 -6.81 17.02
C GLY A 60 -38.28 -6.12 16.92
N GLU A 61 -37.68 -5.73 18.03
CA GLU A 61 -36.39 -5.05 18.10
C GLU A 61 -35.26 -6.06 18.19
N TYR A 62 -34.79 -6.55 17.04
CA TYR A 62 -33.67 -7.49 16.97
C TYR A 62 -32.43 -6.93 17.66
N LYS A 63 -31.85 -7.69 18.59
CA LYS A 63 -30.68 -7.29 19.37
C LYS A 63 -29.87 -8.50 19.82
N ILE A 64 -28.59 -8.25 20.07
CA ILE A 64 -27.66 -9.20 20.70
C ILE A 64 -27.25 -8.59 22.03
N ARG A 65 -27.42 -9.31 23.14
CA ARG A 65 -27.09 -8.85 24.49
C ARG A 65 -25.91 -9.66 25.02
N LEU A 66 -24.89 -8.95 25.51
CA LEU A 66 -23.77 -9.51 26.25
C LEU A 66 -23.97 -9.21 27.74
N THR A 67 -24.02 -10.25 28.57
CA THR A 67 -24.16 -10.13 30.02
C THR A 67 -22.97 -10.80 30.70
N VAL A 68 -22.27 -10.04 31.53
CA VAL A 68 -21.18 -10.54 32.37
C VAL A 68 -21.74 -10.83 33.76
N ASP A 69 -21.37 -11.98 34.33
CA ASP A 69 -21.55 -12.29 35.74
C ASP A 69 -20.18 -12.64 36.33
N THR A 70 -19.58 -11.67 37.02
CA THR A 70 -18.23 -11.83 37.58
C THR A 70 -18.20 -12.78 38.77
N ALA A 71 -19.29 -12.88 39.54
CA ALA A 71 -19.39 -13.77 40.70
C ALA A 71 -19.49 -15.24 40.27
N ALA A 72 -20.28 -15.53 39.24
CA ALA A 72 -20.39 -16.85 38.64
C ALA A 72 -19.25 -17.17 37.67
N GLY A 73 -18.46 -16.18 37.27
CA GLY A 73 -17.38 -16.32 36.29
C GLY A 73 -17.91 -16.67 34.90
N THR A 74 -19.03 -16.05 34.49
CA THR A 74 -19.70 -16.38 33.23
C THR A 74 -19.91 -15.19 32.31
N LEU A 75 -19.89 -15.47 31.01
CA LEU A 75 -20.30 -14.55 29.95
C LEU A 75 -21.49 -15.16 29.22
N THR A 76 -22.57 -14.42 29.09
CA THR A 76 -23.76 -14.83 28.34
C THR A 76 -23.94 -13.98 27.09
N ILE A 77 -24.10 -14.63 25.94
CA ILE A 77 -24.43 -14.02 24.65
C ILE A 77 -25.85 -14.44 24.30
N ALA A 78 -26.78 -13.49 24.26
CA ALA A 78 -28.19 -13.77 24.01
C ALA A 78 -28.71 -13.00 22.79
N ASP A 79 -29.40 -13.69 21.88
CA ASP A 79 -30.13 -13.10 20.76
C ASP A 79 -31.64 -13.36 20.90
N ASN A 80 -32.44 -12.49 20.29
CA ASN A 80 -33.89 -12.68 20.18
C ASN A 80 -34.32 -13.12 18.78
N GLY A 81 -33.44 -13.82 18.05
CA GLY A 81 -33.65 -14.34 16.71
C GLY A 81 -34.52 -15.60 16.65
N ILE A 82 -34.35 -16.39 15.59
CA ILE A 82 -35.25 -17.51 15.26
C ILE A 82 -35.24 -18.64 16.31
N GLY A 83 -34.14 -18.82 17.04
CA GLY A 83 -33.96 -19.90 18.02
C GLY A 83 -33.88 -21.30 17.40
N MET A 84 -33.79 -22.31 18.26
CA MET A 84 -33.69 -23.72 17.88
C MET A 84 -34.68 -24.56 18.68
N ASN A 85 -35.19 -25.64 18.08
CA ASN A 85 -35.92 -26.67 18.79
C ASN A 85 -35.00 -27.86 19.14
N ARG A 86 -35.56 -28.91 19.76
CA ARG A 86 -34.79 -30.09 20.18
C ARG A 86 -34.01 -30.72 19.03
N ASP A 87 -34.64 -30.87 17.87
CA ASP A 87 -34.04 -31.55 16.72
C ASP A 87 -32.96 -30.67 16.09
N ASP A 88 -33.18 -29.35 16.05
CA ASP A 88 -32.15 -28.38 15.63
C ASP A 88 -30.92 -28.44 16.54
N LEU A 89 -31.10 -28.56 17.87
CA LEU A 89 -29.99 -28.68 18.82
C LEU A 89 -29.14 -29.93 18.55
N VAL A 90 -29.79 -31.08 18.31
CA VAL A 90 -29.09 -32.33 17.99
C VAL A 90 -28.41 -32.22 16.63
N ALA A 91 -29.11 -31.71 15.62
CA ALA A 91 -28.64 -31.69 14.25
C ALA A 91 -27.58 -30.62 13.96
N ASN A 92 -27.61 -29.48 14.65
CA ASN A 92 -26.73 -28.34 14.36
C ASN A 92 -25.63 -28.15 15.42
N LEU A 93 -25.96 -28.23 16.72
CA LEU A 93 -24.96 -28.10 17.80
C LEU A 93 -24.38 -29.44 18.23
N GLY A 94 -25.09 -30.55 17.99
CA GLY A 94 -24.62 -31.90 18.28
C GLY A 94 -23.80 -32.55 17.16
N THR A 95 -23.71 -31.92 15.99
CA THR A 95 -22.98 -32.44 14.82
C THR A 95 -21.91 -31.44 14.38
N ILE A 96 -20.66 -31.89 14.30
CA ILE A 96 -19.54 -31.06 13.84
C ILE A 96 -19.58 -30.93 12.31
N ALA A 97 -19.23 -29.74 11.79
CA ALA A 97 -19.21 -29.44 10.36
C ALA A 97 -20.58 -29.48 9.68
N LYS A 98 -21.66 -29.25 10.45
CA LYS A 98 -23.01 -29.08 9.94
C LYS A 98 -23.52 -27.69 10.31
N SER A 99 -23.95 -26.91 9.31
CA SER A 99 -24.50 -25.57 9.51
C SER A 99 -25.95 -25.50 9.04
N GLY A 100 -26.87 -25.25 9.99
CA GLY A 100 -28.26 -24.94 9.66
C GLY A 100 -28.41 -23.62 8.88
N THR A 101 -27.42 -22.71 8.93
CA THR A 101 -27.39 -21.51 8.08
C THR A 101 -27.08 -21.85 6.63
N ALA A 102 -26.13 -22.77 6.38
CA ALA A 102 -25.85 -23.25 5.03
C ALA A 102 -27.05 -24.01 4.44
N GLU A 103 -27.71 -24.86 5.25
CA GLU A 103 -28.92 -25.56 4.83
C GLU A 103 -30.06 -24.59 4.52
N PHE A 104 -30.26 -23.57 5.36
CA PHE A 104 -31.25 -22.52 5.10
C PHE A 104 -30.97 -21.78 3.77
N MET A 105 -29.72 -21.40 3.52
CA MET A 105 -29.33 -20.76 2.24
C MET A 105 -29.60 -21.67 1.04
N SER A 106 -29.39 -22.98 1.16
CA SER A 106 -29.65 -23.93 0.07
C SER A 106 -31.15 -24.05 -0.30
N ARG A 107 -32.04 -23.67 0.62
CA ARG A 107 -33.49 -23.67 0.41
C ARG A 107 -34.00 -22.36 -0.21
N LEU A 108 -33.16 -21.31 -0.27
CA LEU A 108 -33.49 -20.04 -0.92
C LEU A 108 -33.13 -20.10 -2.41
N SER A 109 -33.99 -19.53 -3.28
CA SER A 109 -33.77 -19.51 -4.74
C SER A 109 -33.89 -18.10 -5.33
N GLY A 110 -33.03 -17.76 -6.31
CA GLY A 110 -33.13 -16.52 -7.08
C GLY A 110 -32.77 -15.25 -6.29
N ASP A 111 -33.49 -14.16 -6.53
CA ASP A 111 -33.24 -12.85 -5.88
C ASP A 111 -33.41 -12.88 -4.35
N GLN A 112 -34.16 -13.85 -3.81
CA GLN A 112 -34.36 -14.03 -2.36
C GLN A 112 -33.06 -14.38 -1.61
N SER A 113 -32.04 -14.91 -2.30
CA SER A 113 -30.74 -15.22 -1.71
C SER A 113 -29.80 -14.02 -1.60
N LYS A 114 -29.99 -13.00 -2.45
CA LYS A 114 -29.09 -11.84 -2.58
C LYS A 114 -29.26 -10.82 -1.46
N ASP A 115 -30.47 -10.72 -0.91
CA ASP A 115 -30.79 -9.79 0.19
C ASP A 115 -30.35 -10.33 1.57
N MET A 116 -29.92 -11.59 1.66
CA MET A 116 -29.53 -12.24 2.91
C MET A 116 -28.00 -12.41 3.01
N ALA A 117 -27.36 -11.57 3.82
CA ALA A 117 -25.92 -11.60 4.07
C ALA A 117 -25.53 -12.59 5.19
N LEU A 118 -25.94 -13.86 5.10
CA LEU A 118 -25.65 -14.86 6.14
C LEU A 118 -24.17 -15.29 6.15
N ILE A 119 -23.59 -15.41 7.36
CA ILE A 119 -22.15 -15.51 7.61
C ILE A 119 -21.69 -16.95 7.89
N GLY A 120 -22.44 -17.71 8.69
CA GLY A 120 -22.01 -18.99 9.29
C GLY A 120 -22.14 -20.21 8.38
N GLN A 121 -21.17 -20.48 7.51
CA GLN A 121 -21.29 -21.57 6.52
C GLN A 121 -20.63 -22.91 6.91
N PHE A 122 -19.63 -22.92 7.79
CA PHE A 122 -18.79 -24.10 8.04
C PHE A 122 -19.31 -25.07 9.11
N GLY A 123 -20.17 -24.61 10.04
CA GLY A 123 -20.70 -25.48 11.11
C GLY A 123 -19.67 -25.87 12.17
N VAL A 124 -18.61 -25.06 12.36
CA VAL A 124 -17.59 -25.27 13.40
C VAL A 124 -17.40 -24.08 14.34
N GLY A 125 -17.87 -22.88 13.95
CA GLY A 125 -17.61 -21.64 14.70
C GLY A 125 -18.16 -21.64 16.12
N PHE A 126 -19.27 -22.34 16.40
CA PHE A 126 -19.81 -22.47 17.76
C PHE A 126 -18.80 -23.09 18.75
N TYR A 127 -18.01 -24.07 18.30
CA TYR A 127 -17.08 -24.78 19.17
C TYR A 127 -15.85 -23.95 19.54
N SER A 128 -15.62 -22.80 18.89
CA SER A 128 -14.62 -21.82 19.33
C SER A 128 -14.88 -21.29 20.76
N ALA A 129 -16.12 -21.42 21.26
CA ALA A 129 -16.47 -21.12 22.66
C ALA A 129 -15.62 -21.92 23.66
N PHE A 130 -15.24 -23.17 23.34
CA PHE A 130 -14.41 -24.01 24.21
C PHE A 130 -12.93 -23.60 24.25
N MET A 131 -12.51 -22.62 23.44
CA MET A 131 -11.19 -21.99 23.58
C MET A 131 -11.07 -21.18 24.87
N VAL A 132 -12.20 -20.68 25.39
CA VAL A 132 -12.26 -19.77 26.55
C VAL A 132 -13.15 -20.27 27.68
N ALA A 133 -13.97 -21.30 27.44
CA ALA A 133 -14.93 -21.82 28.41
C ALA A 133 -14.67 -23.30 28.75
N ASP A 134 -14.78 -23.65 30.03
CA ASP A 134 -14.76 -25.05 30.50
C ASP A 134 -16.11 -25.75 30.25
N LYS A 135 -17.19 -24.96 30.15
CA LYS A 135 -18.54 -25.45 29.99
C LYS A 135 -19.37 -24.44 29.22
N VAL A 136 -20.19 -24.94 28.30
CA VAL A 136 -21.11 -24.14 27.49
C VAL A 136 -22.53 -24.64 27.72
N ARG A 137 -23.43 -23.72 28.05
CA ARG A 137 -24.85 -23.98 28.21
C ARG A 137 -25.64 -23.10 27.25
N VAL A 138 -26.50 -23.71 26.43
CA VAL A 138 -27.37 -23.01 25.48
C VAL A 138 -28.81 -23.21 25.89
N VAL A 139 -29.53 -22.12 26.16
CA VAL A 139 -30.98 -22.14 26.39
C VAL A 139 -31.66 -21.48 25.20
N THR A 140 -32.65 -22.13 24.60
CA THR A 140 -33.26 -21.64 23.36
C THR A 140 -34.71 -22.04 23.25
N ARG A 141 -35.50 -21.20 22.56
CA ARG A 141 -36.86 -21.50 22.11
C ARG A 141 -37.02 -21.01 20.68
N LYS A 142 -37.48 -21.89 19.80
CA LYS A 142 -37.76 -21.56 18.40
C LYS A 142 -38.97 -20.65 18.29
N ALA A 143 -38.92 -19.65 17.40
CA ALA A 143 -40.08 -18.82 17.08
C ALA A 143 -41.24 -19.70 16.60
N GLY A 144 -42.47 -19.39 17.03
CA GLY A 144 -43.66 -20.19 16.76
C GLY A 144 -43.84 -21.42 17.66
N GLU A 145 -42.84 -21.79 18.47
CA GLU A 145 -42.92 -22.90 19.42
C GLU A 145 -43.05 -22.41 20.88
N GLN A 146 -43.74 -23.20 21.72
CA GLN A 146 -43.93 -22.91 23.15
C GLN A 146 -42.85 -23.51 24.05
N HIS A 147 -42.25 -24.63 23.62
CA HIS A 147 -41.33 -25.40 24.45
C HIS A 147 -39.88 -24.93 24.27
N GLY A 148 -39.25 -24.55 25.38
CA GLY A 148 -37.81 -24.26 25.43
C GLY A 148 -36.96 -25.49 25.72
N TRP A 149 -35.71 -25.44 25.30
CA TRP A 149 -34.74 -26.51 25.50
C TRP A 149 -33.41 -25.94 26.02
N ALA A 150 -32.75 -26.71 26.89
CA ALA A 150 -31.39 -26.46 27.36
C ALA A 150 -30.46 -27.54 26.82
N TRP A 151 -29.36 -27.12 26.20
CA TRP A 151 -28.24 -27.94 25.75
C TRP A 151 -27.02 -27.62 26.61
N GLU A 152 -26.25 -28.63 27.01
CA GLU A 152 -25.07 -28.44 27.87
C GLU A 152 -23.95 -29.41 27.52
N SER A 153 -22.71 -28.90 27.44
CA SER A 153 -21.50 -29.69 27.16
C SER A 153 -20.25 -29.06 27.78
N ASP A 154 -19.25 -29.90 28.05
CA ASP A 154 -17.89 -29.54 28.46
C ASP A 154 -16.87 -29.65 27.30
N GLY A 155 -17.34 -29.92 26.08
CA GLY A 155 -16.49 -30.04 24.90
C GLY A 155 -15.68 -31.35 24.82
N LYS A 156 -15.87 -32.30 25.75
CA LYS A 156 -15.08 -33.56 25.82
C LYS A 156 -15.74 -34.73 25.07
N GLY A 157 -16.65 -34.43 24.15
CA GLY A 157 -17.23 -35.42 23.21
C GLY A 157 -18.66 -35.86 23.52
N SER A 158 -19.35 -35.26 24.50
CA SER A 158 -20.78 -35.50 24.72
C SER A 158 -21.52 -34.23 25.15
N PHE A 159 -22.86 -34.26 25.04
CA PHE A 159 -23.73 -33.18 25.48
C PHE A 159 -25.05 -33.74 26.02
N THR A 160 -25.78 -32.93 26.77
CA THR A 160 -27.11 -33.28 27.28
C THR A 160 -28.16 -32.29 26.75
N ILE A 161 -29.41 -32.75 26.63
CA ILE A 161 -30.55 -31.90 26.29
C ILE A 161 -31.68 -32.15 27.29
N ALA A 162 -32.23 -31.07 27.84
CA ALA A 162 -33.36 -31.11 28.77
C ALA A 162 -34.41 -30.02 28.43
N PRO A 163 -35.68 -30.17 28.81
CA PRO A 163 -36.66 -29.10 28.75
C PRO A 163 -36.20 -27.88 29.57
N ALA A 164 -36.47 -26.68 29.04
CA ALA A 164 -36.20 -25.41 29.73
C ALA A 164 -37.48 -24.58 29.77
N GLU A 165 -38.20 -24.65 30.89
CA GLU A 165 -39.40 -23.85 31.10
C GLU A 165 -39.07 -22.35 31.13
N GLY A 166 -39.91 -21.53 30.52
CA GLY A 166 -39.74 -20.08 30.50
C GLY A 166 -38.62 -19.55 29.60
N ALA A 167 -38.02 -20.38 28.73
CA ALA A 167 -37.02 -19.92 27.77
C ALA A 167 -37.61 -18.83 26.84
N ALA A 168 -36.87 -17.73 26.69
CA ALA A 168 -37.20 -16.68 25.73
C ALA A 168 -36.99 -17.14 24.28
N ARG A 169 -37.63 -16.46 23.33
CA ARG A 169 -37.39 -16.68 21.89
C ARG A 169 -35.93 -16.34 21.55
N GLY A 170 -35.32 -17.12 20.66
CA GLY A 170 -33.91 -16.96 20.29
C GLY A 170 -33.03 -17.94 21.05
N ALA A 171 -31.77 -17.58 21.28
CA ALA A 171 -30.83 -18.41 22.03
C ALA A 171 -30.02 -17.57 23.03
N SER A 172 -29.72 -18.17 24.18
CA SER A 172 -28.85 -17.64 25.22
C SER A 172 -27.72 -18.63 25.46
N ILE A 173 -26.49 -18.22 25.13
CA ILE A 173 -25.28 -19.03 25.22
C ILE A 173 -24.48 -18.53 26.41
N THR A 174 -24.48 -19.29 27.50
CA THR A 174 -23.71 -19.02 28.71
C THR A 174 -22.41 -19.81 28.68
N LEU A 175 -21.30 -19.09 28.81
CA LEU A 175 -19.94 -19.59 28.85
C LEU A 175 -19.45 -19.55 30.30
N THR A 176 -19.12 -20.70 30.87
CA THR A 176 -18.37 -20.76 32.13
C THR A 176 -16.89 -20.58 31.81
N MET A 177 -16.36 -19.41 32.13
CA MET A 177 -15.02 -19.00 31.69
C MET A 177 -13.93 -19.80 32.40
N ARG A 178 -12.90 -20.17 31.64
CA ARG A 178 -11.67 -20.73 32.20
C ARG A 178 -10.92 -19.71 33.03
N ASP A 179 -10.10 -20.18 33.96
CA ASP A 179 -9.26 -19.30 34.79
C ASP A 179 -8.32 -18.41 33.97
N ASP A 180 -7.78 -18.94 32.86
CA ASP A 180 -6.87 -18.24 31.94
C ASP A 180 -7.58 -17.37 30.89
N ALA A 181 -8.91 -17.23 30.98
CA ALA A 181 -9.75 -16.48 30.04
C ALA A 181 -10.65 -15.44 30.72
N LYS A 182 -10.42 -15.16 32.01
CA LYS A 182 -11.20 -14.18 32.78
C LYS A 182 -11.10 -12.74 32.27
N GLU A 183 -10.10 -12.42 31.45
CA GLU A 183 -9.99 -11.11 30.76
C GLU A 183 -11.25 -10.79 29.92
N PHE A 184 -11.96 -11.80 29.43
CA PHE A 184 -13.19 -11.61 28.63
C PHE A 184 -14.44 -11.31 29.49
N LEU A 185 -14.29 -11.20 30.81
CA LEU A 185 -15.32 -10.66 31.70
C LEU A 185 -15.18 -9.14 31.87
N GLU A 186 -14.13 -8.52 31.31
CA GLU A 186 -13.94 -7.07 31.39
C GLU A 186 -14.72 -6.33 30.30
N ALA A 187 -15.55 -5.35 30.70
CA ALA A 187 -16.39 -4.57 29.80
C ALA A 187 -15.61 -3.85 28.68
N HIS A 188 -14.43 -3.29 29.00
CA HIS A 188 -13.57 -2.62 28.02
C HIS A 188 -13.02 -3.62 26.99
N ARG A 189 -12.65 -4.83 27.44
CA ARG A 189 -12.14 -5.90 26.57
C ARG A 189 -13.21 -6.35 25.59
N LEU A 190 -14.41 -6.66 26.07
CA LEU A 190 -15.56 -7.01 25.23
C LEU A 190 -15.88 -5.92 24.21
N THR A 191 -15.94 -4.66 24.65
CA THR A 191 -16.19 -3.50 23.77
C THR A 191 -15.12 -3.40 22.67
N SER A 192 -13.84 -3.59 23.01
CA SER A 192 -12.75 -3.54 22.03
C SER A 192 -12.86 -4.64 20.97
N ILE A 193 -13.24 -5.86 21.39
CA ILE A 193 -13.40 -7.01 20.49
C ILE A 193 -14.61 -6.79 19.57
N ILE A 194 -15.74 -6.33 20.09
CA ILE A 194 -16.92 -6.03 19.27
C ILE A 194 -16.63 -4.92 18.25
N LYS A 195 -15.98 -3.84 18.67
CA LYS A 195 -15.56 -2.77 17.74
C LYS A 195 -14.56 -3.25 16.67
N ARG A 196 -13.75 -4.26 16.98
CA ARG A 196 -12.80 -4.81 16.03
C ARG A 196 -13.47 -5.71 14.99
N TYR A 197 -14.31 -6.64 15.42
CA TYR A 197 -14.79 -7.73 14.56
C TYR A 197 -16.25 -7.57 14.10
N SER A 198 -17.05 -6.80 14.82
CA SER A 198 -18.52 -6.82 14.73
C SER A 198 -19.16 -5.43 14.76
N ASP A 199 -18.38 -4.36 14.57
CA ASP A 199 -18.86 -2.97 14.68
C ASP A 199 -19.97 -2.62 13.68
N HIS A 200 -19.89 -3.23 12.49
CA HIS A 200 -20.77 -2.95 11.36
C HIS A 200 -21.82 -4.04 11.10
N ILE A 201 -21.99 -4.98 12.05
CA ILE A 201 -23.13 -5.90 12.02
C ILE A 201 -24.42 -5.08 12.20
N ALA A 202 -25.43 -5.38 11.39
CA ALA A 202 -26.67 -4.61 11.35
C ALA A 202 -27.51 -4.72 12.64
N ILE A 203 -27.29 -5.75 13.44
CA ILE A 203 -27.96 -5.97 14.72
C ILE A 203 -27.21 -5.20 15.82
N PRO A 204 -27.91 -4.38 16.63
CA PRO A 204 -27.32 -3.75 17.81
C PRO A 204 -26.76 -4.79 18.78
N VAL A 205 -25.50 -4.61 19.18
CA VAL A 205 -24.83 -5.39 20.22
C VAL A 205 -24.81 -4.55 21.49
N ILE A 206 -25.55 -5.01 22.50
CA ILE A 206 -25.78 -4.33 23.76
C ILE A 206 -24.95 -5.02 24.84
N LEU A 207 -24.11 -4.26 25.55
CA LEU A 207 -23.45 -4.71 26.76
C LEU A 207 -24.30 -4.30 27.97
N ALA A 208 -24.70 -5.30 28.76
CA ALA A 208 -25.46 -5.06 29.98
C ALA A 208 -24.55 -4.46 31.07
N GLU A 209 -25.04 -3.43 31.77
CA GLU A 209 -24.34 -2.86 32.93
C GLU A 209 -24.71 -3.61 34.23
N GLY A 210 -23.68 -4.00 35.00
CA GLY A 210 -23.80 -4.73 36.27
C GLY A 210 -24.01 -6.25 36.13
N ASP A 211 -23.75 -7.00 37.22
CA ASP A 211 -24.06 -8.44 37.31
C ASP A 211 -25.59 -8.63 37.28
N GLY A 212 -26.16 -8.86 36.09
CA GLY A 212 -27.59 -9.21 35.91
C GLY A 212 -28.45 -8.26 35.07
N GLY A 213 -27.92 -7.11 34.59
CA GLY A 213 -28.60 -6.17 33.69
C GLY A 213 -29.62 -5.23 34.36
N GLY A 214 -29.60 -3.95 33.99
CA GLY A 214 -30.45 -2.88 34.56
C GLY A 214 -30.41 -1.57 33.75
N GLU A 215 -30.90 -0.46 34.33
CA GLU A 215 -30.76 0.90 33.75
C GLU A 215 -29.26 1.23 33.56
N GLY A 216 -28.78 1.21 32.32
CA GLY A 216 -27.35 1.38 32.00
C GLY A 216 -26.86 0.67 30.73
N ASP A 217 -27.65 -0.25 30.16
CA ASP A 217 -27.32 -0.96 28.91
C ASP A 217 -26.73 -0.06 27.81
N LYS A 218 -25.58 -0.47 27.25
CA LYS A 218 -24.87 0.30 26.24
C LYS A 218 -24.75 -0.45 24.92
N THR A 219 -25.24 0.14 23.84
CA THR A 219 -24.91 -0.32 22.48
C THR A 219 -23.43 -0.05 22.20
N ILE A 220 -22.67 -1.09 21.90
CA ILE A 220 -21.21 -1.03 21.78
C ILE A 220 -20.70 -1.14 20.33
N ASN A 221 -21.57 -1.46 19.37
CA ASN A 221 -21.30 -1.37 17.93
C ASN A 221 -21.97 -0.15 17.30
N SER A 222 -21.42 0.35 16.20
CA SER A 222 -22.03 1.46 15.45
C SER A 222 -23.28 1.08 14.65
N ALA A 223 -23.49 -0.21 14.37
CA ALA A 223 -24.65 -0.76 13.65
C ALA A 223 -24.95 -0.12 12.27
N SER A 224 -23.95 0.55 11.68
CA SER A 224 -24.04 1.28 10.42
C SER A 224 -22.84 0.91 9.55
N ALA A 225 -23.09 0.14 8.50
CA ALA A 225 -22.12 -0.11 7.45
C ALA A 225 -22.25 1.00 6.41
N LEU A 226 -21.48 2.10 6.57
CA LEU A 226 -21.64 3.29 5.74
C LEU A 226 -21.55 2.96 4.23
N TRP A 227 -20.66 2.03 3.87
CA TRP A 227 -20.46 1.57 2.49
C TRP A 227 -21.64 0.79 1.90
N THR A 228 -22.62 0.35 2.70
CA THR A 228 -23.79 -0.37 2.15
C THR A 228 -24.92 0.58 1.77
N ARG A 229 -24.83 1.87 2.14
CA ARG A 229 -25.82 2.89 1.82
C ARG A 229 -25.57 3.47 0.43
N SER A 230 -26.63 3.92 -0.23
CA SER A 230 -26.53 4.65 -1.49
C SER A 230 -25.70 5.92 -1.30
N LYS A 231 -24.85 6.25 -2.28
CA LYS A 231 -23.99 7.44 -2.20
C LYS A 231 -24.76 8.74 -2.01
N SER A 232 -25.97 8.81 -2.57
CA SER A 232 -26.89 9.96 -2.45
C SER A 232 -27.33 10.23 -1.02
N ASP A 233 -27.30 9.19 -0.18
CA ASP A 233 -27.86 9.24 1.17
C ASP A 233 -26.77 9.51 2.21
N ILE A 234 -25.50 9.60 1.79
CA ILE A 234 -24.34 9.77 2.67
C ILE A 234 -23.81 11.19 2.51
N SER A 235 -23.75 11.95 3.61
CA SER A 235 -23.17 13.30 3.58
C SER A 235 -21.65 13.26 3.55
N THR A 236 -21.02 14.38 3.14
CA THR A 236 -19.57 14.54 3.17
C THR A 236 -19.00 14.37 4.57
N GLU A 237 -19.70 14.88 5.59
CA GLU A 237 -19.34 14.75 7.00
C GLU A 237 -19.35 13.29 7.45
N GLN A 238 -20.36 12.50 7.03
CA GLN A 238 -20.40 11.07 7.34
C GLN A 238 -19.22 10.31 6.72
N TYR A 239 -18.83 10.63 5.48
CA TYR A 239 -17.61 10.07 4.90
C TYR A 239 -16.35 10.48 5.67
N LYS A 240 -16.25 11.75 6.08
CA LYS A 240 -15.10 12.28 6.82
C LYS A 240 -14.97 11.62 8.20
N GLU A 241 -16.06 11.49 8.95
CA GLU A 241 -16.07 10.80 10.24
C GLU A 241 -15.65 9.33 10.09
N PHE A 242 -16.17 8.65 9.06
CA PHE A 242 -15.77 7.29 8.76
C PHE A 242 -14.28 7.19 8.38
N TYR A 243 -13.77 8.12 7.58
CA TYR A 243 -12.36 8.21 7.23
C TYR A 243 -11.48 8.39 8.47
N HIS A 244 -11.79 9.34 9.35
CA HIS A 244 -11.06 9.56 10.61
C HIS A 244 -11.02 8.29 11.47
N HIS A 245 -12.14 7.58 11.53
CA HIS A 245 -12.24 6.34 12.28
C HIS A 245 -11.40 5.21 11.67
N VAL A 246 -11.52 4.97 10.36
CA VAL A 246 -10.87 3.82 9.70
C VAL A 246 -9.38 4.03 9.47
N ALA A 247 -8.96 5.27 9.21
CA ALA A 247 -7.58 5.64 8.91
C ALA A 247 -6.78 6.07 10.15
N HIS A 248 -7.45 6.32 11.29
CA HIS A 248 -6.87 6.98 12.46
C HIS A 248 -6.20 8.32 12.13
N ALA A 249 -6.79 9.03 11.16
CA ALA A 249 -6.27 10.28 10.64
C ALA A 249 -7.10 11.47 11.14
N PHE A 250 -6.46 12.64 11.23
CA PHE A 250 -7.11 13.90 11.64
C PHE A 250 -7.31 14.88 10.47
N ASP A 251 -6.73 14.58 9.31
CA ASP A 251 -6.83 15.39 8.09
C ASP A 251 -8.15 15.11 7.34
N GLU A 252 -8.35 15.76 6.21
CA GLU A 252 -9.48 15.47 5.33
C GLU A 252 -9.03 14.57 4.18
N PRO A 253 -9.88 13.66 3.67
CA PRO A 253 -9.50 12.84 2.53
C PRO A 253 -9.36 13.71 1.28
N PHE A 254 -8.22 13.62 0.59
CA PHE A 254 -8.02 14.21 -0.74
C PHE A 254 -9.04 13.68 -1.75
N LEU A 255 -9.34 12.38 -1.66
CA LEU A 255 -10.24 11.69 -2.56
C LEU A 255 -11.01 10.59 -1.82
N THR A 256 -12.33 10.58 -2.01
CA THR A 256 -13.23 9.52 -1.54
C THR A 256 -13.71 8.70 -2.72
N ILE A 257 -13.39 7.41 -2.73
CA ILE A 257 -13.78 6.45 -3.76
C ILE A 257 -14.75 5.46 -3.15
N HIS A 258 -16.04 5.72 -3.29
CA HIS A 258 -17.09 4.76 -2.95
C HIS A 258 -17.60 4.11 -4.23
N TYR A 259 -17.63 2.78 -4.34
CA TYR A 259 -18.24 2.10 -5.47
C TYR A 259 -18.63 0.65 -5.15
N LYS A 260 -19.58 0.12 -5.91
CA LYS A 260 -19.95 -1.29 -5.92
C LYS A 260 -19.51 -1.90 -7.25
N ALA A 261 -18.73 -2.97 -7.20
CA ALA A 261 -18.43 -3.81 -8.35
C ALA A 261 -19.49 -4.90 -8.45
N GLU A 262 -20.06 -5.07 -9.64
CA GLU A 262 -21.08 -6.06 -9.95
C GLU A 262 -20.61 -6.96 -11.10
N GLY A 263 -21.11 -8.19 -11.18
CA GLY A 263 -20.79 -9.13 -12.25
C GLY A 263 -20.12 -10.41 -11.72
N ALA A 264 -18.93 -10.73 -12.21
CA ALA A 264 -18.26 -11.99 -11.89
C ALA A 264 -17.80 -12.11 -10.42
N ILE A 265 -17.54 -10.98 -9.76
CA ILE A 265 -17.27 -10.86 -8.32
C ILE A 265 -17.96 -9.61 -7.82
N GLU A 266 -18.79 -9.76 -6.80
CA GLU A 266 -19.46 -8.68 -6.11
C GLU A 266 -18.66 -8.23 -4.88
N TYR A 267 -18.34 -6.94 -4.85
CA TYR A 267 -17.73 -6.30 -3.69
C TYR A 267 -17.98 -4.78 -3.70
N THR A 268 -17.94 -4.19 -2.51
CA THR A 268 -18.01 -2.75 -2.32
C THR A 268 -16.66 -2.23 -1.85
N GLY A 269 -16.16 -1.18 -2.49
CA GLY A 269 -15.00 -0.43 -2.04
C GLY A 269 -15.43 0.93 -1.49
N LEU A 270 -15.02 1.24 -0.26
CA LEU A 270 -15.04 2.60 0.28
C LEU A 270 -13.61 2.96 0.68
N LEU A 271 -12.91 3.59 -0.26
CA LEU A 271 -11.49 3.90 -0.17
C LEU A 271 -11.29 5.41 -0.04
N PHE A 272 -10.20 5.78 0.61
CA PHE A 272 -9.79 7.15 0.81
C PHE A 272 -8.32 7.30 0.45
N VAL A 273 -8.00 8.41 -0.22
CA VAL A 273 -6.65 8.94 -0.30
C VAL A 273 -6.52 9.99 0.80
N PRO A 274 -5.59 9.87 1.76
CA PRO A 274 -5.35 10.90 2.76
C PRO A 274 -5.04 12.26 2.12
N GLY A 275 -5.41 13.35 2.79
CA GLY A 275 -5.09 14.72 2.37
C GLY A 275 -3.66 15.12 2.67
N SER A 276 -3.04 14.42 3.62
CA SER A 276 -1.67 14.61 4.08
C SER A 276 -0.91 13.30 4.06
N LYS A 277 0.41 13.36 3.87
CA LYS A 277 1.27 12.17 3.89
C LYS A 277 1.29 11.50 5.27
N PRO A 278 0.89 10.23 5.37
CA PRO A 278 1.04 9.44 6.59
C PRO A 278 2.51 9.21 6.97
N PHE A 279 2.80 9.11 8.27
CA PHE A 279 4.17 8.84 8.77
C PHE A 279 4.73 7.48 8.32
N ASP A 280 3.87 6.50 8.08
CA ASP A 280 4.23 5.15 7.68
C ASP A 280 4.40 4.97 6.16
N LEU A 281 4.22 6.03 5.36
CA LEU A 281 4.24 5.95 3.89
C LEU A 281 5.55 5.37 3.33
N PHE A 282 6.69 5.64 3.97
CA PHE A 282 7.99 5.12 3.54
C PHE A 282 8.55 4.03 4.49
N SER A 283 7.67 3.41 5.28
CA SER A 283 8.05 2.25 6.09
C SER A 283 8.58 1.12 5.19
N PRO A 284 9.71 0.46 5.54
CA PRO A 284 10.27 -0.64 4.76
C PRO A 284 9.31 -1.81 4.53
N GLU A 285 8.31 -1.98 5.41
CA GLU A 285 7.34 -3.08 5.32
C GLU A 285 6.35 -2.91 4.16
N ARG A 286 6.16 -1.68 3.66
CA ARG A 286 5.26 -1.34 2.54
C ARG A 286 3.86 -1.97 2.64
N LYS A 287 3.33 -2.07 3.87
CA LYS A 287 2.04 -2.71 4.18
C LYS A 287 0.88 -1.96 3.52
N ASN A 288 -0.16 -2.69 3.16
CA ASN A 288 -1.45 -2.08 2.80
C ASN A 288 -2.25 -1.81 4.09
N HIS A 289 -3.21 -0.88 4.01
CA HIS A 289 -4.01 -0.42 5.15
C HIS A 289 -5.51 -0.51 4.87
N LEU A 290 -5.91 -1.33 3.89
CA LEU A 290 -7.31 -1.58 3.59
C LEU A 290 -7.81 -2.70 4.49
N LYS A 291 -8.93 -2.45 5.17
CA LYS A 291 -9.62 -3.46 5.97
C LYS A 291 -10.50 -4.30 5.05
N LEU A 292 -10.27 -5.60 5.02
CA LEU A 292 -11.06 -6.53 4.25
C LEU A 292 -12.21 -7.06 5.11
N TYR A 293 -13.41 -6.94 4.57
CA TYR A 293 -14.65 -7.48 5.10
C TYR A 293 -15.20 -8.52 4.14
N VAL A 294 -15.88 -9.52 4.68
CA VAL A 294 -16.71 -10.42 3.90
C VAL A 294 -18.08 -10.44 4.54
N LYS A 295 -19.10 -10.07 3.76
CA LYS A 295 -20.48 -9.93 4.25
C LYS A 295 -20.55 -9.07 5.52
N ARG A 296 -19.85 -7.92 5.51
CA ARG A 296 -19.78 -6.95 6.62
C ARG A 296 -19.08 -7.45 7.90
N VAL A 297 -18.48 -8.64 7.87
CA VAL A 297 -17.65 -9.14 8.97
C VAL A 297 -16.19 -8.83 8.68
N PHE A 298 -15.51 -8.21 9.64
CA PHE A 298 -14.08 -7.92 9.52
C PHE A 298 -13.28 -9.22 9.46
N ILE A 299 -12.42 -9.33 8.44
CA ILE A 299 -11.57 -10.49 8.21
C ILE A 299 -10.14 -10.16 8.62
N THR A 300 -9.53 -9.16 7.98
CA THR A 300 -8.16 -8.76 8.26
C THR A 300 -7.87 -7.36 7.70
N ASP A 301 -6.95 -6.64 8.32
CA ASP A 301 -6.33 -5.40 7.82
C ASP A 301 -4.92 -5.65 7.26
N GLN A 302 -4.52 -6.93 7.17
CA GLN A 302 -3.24 -7.41 6.65
C GLN A 302 -3.47 -8.34 5.45
N ALA A 303 -4.41 -7.97 4.57
CA ALA A 303 -4.71 -8.76 3.38
C ALA A 303 -3.58 -8.64 2.34
N GLU A 304 -2.53 -9.44 2.48
CA GLU A 304 -1.48 -9.55 1.47
C GLU A 304 -2.09 -9.87 0.10
N GLY A 305 -1.74 -9.07 -0.91
CA GLY A 305 -2.27 -9.21 -2.26
C GLY A 305 -3.60 -8.52 -2.54
N LEU A 306 -4.24 -7.87 -1.56
CA LEU A 306 -5.44 -7.05 -1.80
C LEU A 306 -5.12 -5.78 -2.61
N LEU A 307 -3.93 -5.22 -2.38
CA LEU A 307 -3.49 -3.97 -3.00
C LEU A 307 -1.99 -4.03 -3.30
N PRO A 308 -1.51 -3.51 -4.43
CA PRO A 308 -0.08 -3.44 -4.68
C PRO A 308 0.61 -2.40 -3.76
N PRO A 309 1.90 -2.60 -3.43
CA PRO A 309 2.61 -1.71 -2.50
C PRO A 309 2.71 -0.23 -2.95
N TYR A 310 2.69 0.05 -4.25
CA TYR A 310 2.70 1.43 -4.77
C TYR A 310 1.37 2.20 -4.54
N LEU A 311 0.32 1.53 -4.02
CA LEU A 311 -0.94 2.17 -3.59
C LEU A 311 -1.14 2.14 -2.07
N ARG A 312 -0.10 1.82 -1.29
CA ARG A 312 -0.17 1.67 0.18
C ARG A 312 -0.67 2.91 0.94
N PHE A 313 -0.71 4.08 0.32
CA PHE A 313 -1.30 5.27 0.92
C PHE A 313 -2.83 5.16 1.11
N LEU A 314 -3.50 4.26 0.39
CA LEU A 314 -4.95 4.10 0.51
C LEU A 314 -5.36 3.65 1.92
N ARG A 315 -6.48 4.20 2.38
CA ARG A 315 -7.17 3.83 3.62
C ARG A 315 -8.61 3.46 3.30
N GLY A 316 -9.27 2.72 4.19
CA GLY A 316 -10.68 2.38 4.04
C GLY A 316 -10.93 0.89 4.06
N ILE A 317 -12.01 0.47 3.39
CA ILE A 317 -12.53 -0.89 3.47
C ILE A 317 -12.83 -1.47 2.08
N VAL A 318 -12.77 -2.80 2.00
CA VAL A 318 -13.28 -3.59 0.89
C VAL A 318 -14.20 -4.65 1.48
N ASP A 319 -15.47 -4.69 1.09
CA ASP A 319 -16.45 -5.68 1.57
C ASP A 319 -16.88 -6.58 0.43
N SER A 320 -16.45 -7.84 0.43
CA SER A 320 -16.77 -8.81 -0.62
C SER A 320 -17.95 -9.69 -0.23
N GLN A 321 -18.84 -9.98 -1.20
CA GLN A 321 -19.92 -10.95 -1.02
C GLN A 321 -19.49 -12.38 -1.43
N ASP A 322 -18.50 -12.48 -2.31
CA ASP A 322 -18.14 -13.71 -3.01
C ASP A 322 -16.79 -14.32 -2.60
N LEU A 323 -16.01 -13.64 -1.73
CA LEU A 323 -14.72 -14.15 -1.30
C LEU A 323 -14.90 -15.42 -0.47
N PRO A 324 -14.42 -16.60 -0.95
CA PRO A 324 -14.55 -17.82 -0.19
C PRO A 324 -13.65 -17.73 1.04
N LEU A 325 -14.25 -17.81 2.21
CA LEU A 325 -13.53 -17.83 3.46
C LEU A 325 -12.91 -19.22 3.65
N ASN A 326 -11.71 -19.28 4.23
CA ASN A 326 -11.19 -20.52 4.77
C ASN A 326 -11.70 -20.73 6.19
N VAL A 327 -11.44 -21.92 6.76
CA VAL A 327 -11.98 -22.32 8.06
C VAL A 327 -11.54 -21.37 9.19
N SER A 328 -10.29 -20.88 9.16
CA SER A 328 -9.79 -19.88 10.12
C SER A 328 -10.28 -18.46 9.84
N ARG A 329 -10.73 -18.19 8.60
CA ARG A 329 -11.04 -16.86 8.05
C ARG A 329 -9.83 -15.90 8.09
N GLU A 330 -8.60 -16.40 8.11
CA GLU A 330 -7.38 -15.57 8.28
C GLU A 330 -6.41 -15.66 7.10
N MET A 331 -6.25 -16.83 6.46
CA MET A 331 -5.30 -16.98 5.34
C MET A 331 -5.96 -16.77 3.96
N LEU A 332 -5.71 -15.62 3.32
CA LEU A 332 -6.27 -15.29 2.00
C LEU A 332 -5.26 -15.36 0.85
N GLN A 333 -4.03 -15.78 1.15
CA GLN A 333 -2.92 -15.84 0.19
C GLN A 333 -3.29 -16.73 -1.01
N HIS A 334 -2.93 -16.27 -2.21
CA HIS A 334 -3.14 -16.97 -3.50
C HIS A 334 -4.60 -17.21 -3.94
N ASN A 335 -5.56 -16.42 -3.44
CA ASN A 335 -6.96 -16.52 -3.87
C ASN A 335 -7.22 -15.80 -5.22
N PRO A 336 -7.72 -16.48 -6.27
CA PRO A 336 -8.05 -15.85 -7.56
C PRO A 336 -9.10 -14.74 -7.50
N VAL A 337 -10.03 -14.82 -6.53
CA VAL A 337 -11.03 -13.78 -6.29
C VAL A 337 -10.36 -12.53 -5.74
N LEU A 338 -9.44 -12.68 -4.78
CA LEU A 338 -8.66 -11.56 -4.23
C LEU A 338 -7.82 -10.88 -5.32
N ALA A 339 -7.20 -11.65 -6.22
CA ALA A 339 -6.43 -11.10 -7.34
C ALA A 339 -7.31 -10.25 -8.29
N LYS A 340 -8.53 -10.71 -8.59
CA LYS A 340 -9.48 -9.94 -9.41
C LYS A 340 -9.98 -8.68 -8.69
N ILE A 341 -10.23 -8.76 -7.37
CA ILE A 341 -10.55 -7.59 -6.54
C ILE A 341 -9.40 -6.58 -6.61
N LYS A 342 -8.15 -7.01 -6.42
CA LYS A 342 -6.95 -6.16 -6.58
C LYS A 342 -6.94 -5.46 -7.94
N THR A 343 -7.11 -6.19 -9.03
CA THR A 343 -7.16 -5.60 -10.39
C THR A 343 -8.25 -4.54 -10.51
N GLY A 344 -9.45 -4.81 -9.99
CA GLY A 344 -10.56 -3.87 -10.01
C GLY A 344 -10.32 -2.62 -9.15
N LEU A 345 -9.71 -2.78 -7.97
CA LEU A 345 -9.31 -1.68 -7.09
C LEU A 345 -8.27 -0.77 -7.77
N VAL A 346 -7.20 -1.36 -8.30
CA VAL A 346 -6.13 -0.62 -9.02
C VAL A 346 -6.73 0.17 -10.17
N LYS A 347 -7.53 -0.48 -11.02
CA LYS A 347 -8.19 0.18 -12.16
C LYS A 347 -9.06 1.35 -11.70
N ARG A 348 -9.84 1.17 -10.63
CA ARG A 348 -10.71 2.22 -10.11
C ARG A 348 -9.90 3.41 -9.58
N VAL A 349 -8.87 3.14 -8.79
CA VAL A 349 -8.02 4.18 -8.17
C VAL A 349 -7.31 4.99 -9.24
N LEU A 350 -6.64 4.34 -10.20
CA LEU A 350 -5.94 5.05 -11.28
C LEU A 350 -6.91 5.87 -12.14
N SER A 351 -8.12 5.35 -12.39
CA SER A 351 -9.16 6.09 -13.13
C SER A 351 -9.64 7.34 -12.39
N GLU A 352 -9.83 7.28 -11.07
CA GLU A 352 -10.25 8.45 -10.28
C GLU A 352 -9.12 9.48 -10.14
N LEU A 353 -7.87 9.02 -9.98
CA LEU A 353 -6.69 9.90 -10.00
C LEU A 353 -6.55 10.60 -11.35
N LYS A 354 -6.77 9.87 -12.46
CA LYS A 354 -6.75 10.46 -13.80
C LYS A 354 -7.82 11.53 -13.96
N LYS A 355 -9.05 11.22 -13.56
CA LYS A 355 -10.15 12.18 -13.59
C LYS A 355 -9.81 13.41 -12.75
N LYS A 356 -9.24 13.23 -11.56
CA LYS A 356 -8.84 14.35 -10.70
C LYS A 356 -7.73 15.20 -11.32
N ALA A 357 -6.78 14.58 -12.01
CA ALA A 357 -5.73 15.28 -12.75
C ALA A 357 -6.26 16.11 -13.94
N GLU A 358 -7.36 15.67 -14.56
CA GLU A 358 -8.03 16.36 -15.67
C GLU A 358 -8.98 17.47 -15.19
N ASP A 359 -9.77 17.20 -14.14
CA ASP A 359 -10.81 18.11 -13.63
C ASP A 359 -10.26 19.20 -12.70
N ASP A 360 -9.19 18.92 -11.95
CA ASP A 360 -8.64 19.80 -10.91
C ASP A 360 -7.13 19.60 -10.75
N GLN A 361 -6.39 20.17 -11.70
CA GLN A 361 -4.93 20.06 -11.77
C GLN A 361 -4.25 20.58 -10.50
N ALA A 362 -4.74 21.66 -9.91
CA ALA A 362 -4.14 22.25 -8.71
C ALA A 362 -4.20 21.29 -7.52
N ALA A 363 -5.36 20.70 -7.24
CA ALA A 363 -5.50 19.70 -6.19
C ALA A 363 -4.67 18.44 -6.51
N TYR A 364 -4.63 18.01 -7.76
CA TYR A 364 -3.82 16.86 -8.17
C TYR A 364 -2.33 17.06 -7.90
N LEU A 365 -1.80 18.26 -8.09
CA LEU A 365 -0.40 18.56 -7.77
C LEU A 365 -0.12 18.49 -6.27
N THR A 366 -1.08 18.83 -5.41
CA THR A 366 -0.94 18.60 -3.96
C THR A 366 -0.85 17.12 -3.63
N PHE A 367 -1.69 16.28 -4.26
CA PHE A 367 -1.57 14.82 -4.14
C PHE A 367 -0.20 14.33 -4.65
N TRP A 368 0.26 14.85 -5.78
CA TRP A 368 1.50 14.41 -6.40
C TRP A 368 2.72 14.73 -5.51
N GLU A 369 2.74 15.89 -4.87
CA GLU A 369 3.81 16.27 -3.94
C GLU A 369 3.94 15.27 -2.77
N GLU A 370 2.82 14.75 -2.26
CA GLU A 370 2.81 13.86 -1.10
C GLU A 370 2.98 12.38 -1.45
N PHE A 371 2.40 11.93 -2.55
CA PHE A 371 2.27 10.51 -2.89
C PHE A 371 2.91 10.12 -4.21
N GLY A 372 3.36 11.08 -5.02
CA GLY A 372 4.00 10.86 -6.32
C GLY A 372 5.18 9.90 -6.27
N PRO A 373 6.15 10.04 -5.34
CA PRO A 373 7.28 9.12 -5.23
C PRO A 373 6.85 7.66 -5.05
N VAL A 374 5.79 7.43 -4.27
CA VAL A 374 5.24 6.10 -4.01
C VAL A 374 4.47 5.56 -5.21
N LEU A 375 3.65 6.40 -5.85
CA LEU A 375 2.91 6.00 -7.04
C LEU A 375 3.86 5.65 -8.21
N LYS A 376 5.00 6.36 -8.33
CA LYS A 376 6.04 6.07 -9.32
C LYS A 376 6.66 4.68 -9.19
N GLU A 377 6.67 4.06 -8.01
CA GLU A 377 7.11 2.67 -7.84
C GLU A 377 6.32 1.70 -8.73
N GLY A 378 5.04 1.99 -8.98
CA GLY A 378 4.21 1.20 -9.87
C GLY A 378 4.65 1.22 -11.34
N ILE A 379 5.43 2.21 -11.78
CA ILE A 379 6.00 2.23 -13.15
C ILE A 379 7.00 1.07 -13.33
N TYR A 380 7.75 0.76 -12.28
CA TYR A 380 8.74 -0.32 -12.29
C TYR A 380 8.12 -1.68 -11.92
N GLU A 381 7.14 -1.70 -11.02
CA GLU A 381 6.58 -2.93 -10.45
C GLU A 381 5.36 -3.50 -11.20
N ASP A 382 4.57 -2.65 -11.87
CA ASP A 382 3.29 -3.02 -12.50
C ASP A 382 3.35 -2.81 -14.02
N PHE A 383 3.90 -3.81 -14.72
CA PHE A 383 4.05 -3.76 -16.17
C PHE A 383 2.72 -3.60 -16.92
N GLU A 384 1.60 -4.08 -16.37
CA GLU A 384 0.28 -3.96 -16.98
C GLU A 384 -0.26 -2.53 -16.90
N ARG A 385 0.03 -1.82 -15.80
CA ARG A 385 -0.43 -0.44 -15.55
C ARG A 385 0.63 0.62 -15.79
N LYS A 386 1.85 0.23 -16.19
CA LYS A 386 3.00 1.11 -16.44
C LYS A 386 2.63 2.37 -17.21
N ALA A 387 1.94 2.23 -18.34
CA ALA A 387 1.57 3.36 -19.19
C ALA A 387 0.56 4.32 -18.51
N GLU A 388 -0.41 3.77 -17.76
CA GLU A 388 -1.40 4.56 -17.03
C GLU A 388 -0.75 5.36 -15.89
N ILE A 389 0.16 4.74 -15.14
CA ILE A 389 0.90 5.36 -14.04
C ILE A 389 1.88 6.41 -14.56
N LEU A 390 2.55 6.14 -15.68
CA LEU A 390 3.46 7.09 -16.31
C LEU A 390 2.73 8.35 -16.80
N ALA A 391 1.51 8.21 -17.34
CA ALA A 391 0.68 9.34 -17.76
C ALA A 391 0.19 10.21 -16.57
N LEU A 392 -0.04 9.58 -15.41
CA LEU A 392 -0.34 10.28 -14.16
C LEU A 392 0.88 11.03 -13.61
N SER A 393 2.09 10.63 -13.99
CA SER A 393 3.30 11.14 -13.37
C SER A 393 3.59 12.60 -13.70
N ARG A 394 4.15 13.32 -12.72
CA ARG A 394 4.63 14.69 -12.87
C ARG A 394 6.10 14.80 -12.45
N PHE A 395 6.80 15.68 -13.12
CA PHE A 395 8.24 15.87 -13.02
C PHE A 395 8.56 17.36 -12.89
N ARG A 396 9.67 17.66 -12.25
CA ARG A 396 10.26 19.00 -12.31
C ARG A 396 11.09 19.09 -13.58
N SER A 397 11.22 20.27 -14.17
CA SER A 397 12.06 20.47 -15.36
C SER A 397 12.76 21.81 -15.34
N THR A 398 13.69 21.99 -16.28
CA THR A 398 14.38 23.28 -16.49
C THR A 398 13.53 24.31 -17.22
N ALA A 399 12.45 23.90 -17.89
CA ALA A 399 11.59 24.80 -18.67
C ALA A 399 10.40 25.36 -17.87
N THR A 400 10.12 24.82 -16.68
CA THR A 400 8.95 25.20 -15.87
C THR A 400 9.32 25.31 -14.39
N ASP A 401 8.74 26.28 -13.68
CA ASP A 401 8.93 26.42 -12.22
C ASP A 401 8.04 25.45 -11.41
N GLY A 402 7.07 24.82 -12.09
CA GLY A 402 6.07 23.93 -11.50
C GLY A 402 6.33 22.46 -11.78
N TRP A 403 5.23 21.73 -11.90
CA TRP A 403 5.18 20.33 -12.28
C TRP A 403 4.82 20.23 -13.76
N THR A 404 5.42 19.28 -14.48
CA THR A 404 5.08 18.97 -15.88
C THR A 404 4.95 17.47 -16.11
N SER A 405 4.22 17.05 -17.14
CA SER A 405 4.17 15.65 -17.59
C SER A 405 5.18 15.35 -18.71
N LEU A 406 5.41 14.06 -19.01
CA LEU A 406 6.23 13.69 -20.17
C LEU A 406 5.60 14.15 -21.49
N ALA A 407 4.28 14.05 -21.63
CA ALA A 407 3.58 14.51 -22.83
C ALA A 407 3.74 16.02 -23.06
N GLU A 408 3.67 16.81 -21.99
CA GLU A 408 3.94 18.24 -22.05
C GLU A 408 5.39 18.56 -22.40
N ALA A 409 6.36 17.78 -21.90
CA ALA A 409 7.78 17.92 -22.26
C ALA A 409 8.00 17.55 -23.75
N VAL A 410 7.35 16.49 -24.26
CA VAL A 410 7.37 16.14 -25.70
C VAL A 410 6.81 17.29 -26.54
N ALA A 411 5.70 17.90 -26.12
CA ALA A 411 5.09 19.02 -26.84
C ALA A 411 5.99 20.27 -26.92
N ARG A 412 6.99 20.40 -26.02
CA ARG A 412 7.96 21.50 -25.99
C ARG A 412 9.32 21.16 -26.61
N MET A 413 9.47 19.95 -27.18
CA MET A 413 10.72 19.55 -27.84
C MET A 413 11.08 20.48 -28.99
N LYS A 414 12.39 20.70 -29.17
CA LYS A 414 12.94 21.53 -30.25
C LYS A 414 13.00 20.76 -31.57
N ASP A 415 13.05 21.50 -32.68
CA ASP A 415 13.28 20.92 -34.00
C ASP A 415 14.62 20.17 -34.04
N GLY A 416 14.58 18.92 -34.49
CA GLY A 416 15.75 18.02 -34.51
C GLY A 416 16.04 17.33 -33.17
N GLN A 417 15.23 17.55 -32.13
CA GLN A 417 15.34 16.83 -30.87
C GLN A 417 14.70 15.44 -30.98
N GLU A 418 15.50 14.39 -30.75
CA GLU A 418 15.07 12.99 -30.88
C GLU A 418 14.87 12.27 -29.54
N ALA A 419 15.30 12.89 -28.43
CA ALA A 419 15.26 12.33 -27.09
C ALA A 419 14.72 13.32 -26.05
N LEU A 420 14.12 12.80 -24.99
CA LEU A 420 13.87 13.51 -23.75
C LEU A 420 15.11 13.38 -22.86
N TYR A 421 15.58 14.50 -22.33
CA TYR A 421 16.75 14.53 -21.47
C TYR A 421 16.35 14.61 -20.01
N PHE A 422 17.08 13.91 -19.14
CA PHE A 422 16.84 13.96 -17.69
C PHE A 422 18.15 13.99 -16.90
N ALA A 423 18.06 14.47 -15.66
CA ALA A 423 19.13 14.41 -14.68
C ALA A 423 18.57 13.85 -13.37
N THR A 424 19.33 12.96 -12.73
CA THR A 424 18.98 12.38 -11.42
C THR A 424 19.89 12.90 -10.31
N GLY A 425 19.34 13.16 -9.13
CA GLY A 425 20.11 13.67 -8.00
C GLY A 425 19.27 13.87 -6.73
N ASP A 426 19.89 14.45 -5.69
CA ASP A 426 19.23 14.54 -4.37
C ASP A 426 18.24 15.70 -4.23
N SER A 427 18.37 16.76 -5.04
CA SER A 427 17.43 17.89 -5.04
C SER A 427 17.41 18.65 -6.37
N VAL A 428 16.30 19.33 -6.63
CA VAL A 428 16.11 20.18 -7.82
C VAL A 428 17.14 21.31 -7.85
N GLU A 429 17.42 21.93 -6.70
CA GLU A 429 18.38 23.04 -6.57
C GLU A 429 19.81 22.60 -6.88
N SER A 430 20.19 21.39 -6.45
CA SER A 430 21.49 20.81 -6.78
C SER A 430 21.59 20.51 -8.26
N LEU A 431 20.56 19.87 -8.82
CA LEU A 431 20.53 19.53 -10.25
C LEU A 431 20.59 20.76 -11.14
N LYS A 432 19.85 21.83 -10.83
CA LYS A 432 19.88 23.09 -11.62
C LYS A 432 21.28 23.73 -11.70
N LYS A 433 22.22 23.37 -10.82
CA LYS A 433 23.60 23.88 -10.78
C LYS A 433 24.61 22.93 -11.44
N SER A 434 24.16 21.79 -11.94
CA SER A 434 25.01 20.78 -12.58
C SER A 434 25.64 21.32 -13.88
N PRO A 435 26.97 21.22 -14.06
CA PRO A 435 27.64 21.56 -15.32
C PRO A 435 27.11 20.78 -16.53
N GLN A 436 26.63 19.55 -16.32
CA GLN A 436 26.08 18.69 -17.37
C GLN A 436 24.84 19.30 -18.04
N LEU A 437 24.13 20.22 -17.37
CA LEU A 437 22.96 20.91 -17.92
C LEU A 437 23.32 22.10 -18.82
N GLU A 438 24.52 22.68 -18.69
CA GLU A 438 24.85 23.98 -19.26
C GLU A 438 24.55 24.08 -20.77
N GLY A 439 24.97 23.09 -21.55
CA GLY A 439 24.79 23.07 -23.00
C GLY A 439 23.34 22.87 -23.42
N PHE A 440 22.57 22.10 -22.64
CA PHE A 440 21.15 21.92 -22.84
C PHE A 440 20.41 23.24 -22.61
N LEU A 441 20.68 23.88 -21.47
CA LEU A 441 20.11 25.18 -21.12
C LEU A 441 20.46 26.27 -22.15
N ALA A 442 21.72 26.33 -22.57
CA ALA A 442 22.19 27.29 -23.57
C ALA A 442 21.48 27.12 -24.93
N LYS A 443 21.08 25.90 -25.29
CA LYS A 443 20.29 25.62 -26.51
C LYS A 443 18.77 25.66 -26.27
N GLY A 444 18.33 25.98 -25.05
CA GLY A 444 16.91 25.98 -24.67
C GLY A 444 16.27 24.59 -24.68
N ILE A 445 17.07 23.53 -24.54
CA ILE A 445 16.60 22.15 -24.47
C ILE A 445 16.12 21.87 -23.04
N GLU A 446 14.89 21.42 -22.91
CA GLU A 446 14.30 21.05 -21.63
C GLU A 446 14.95 19.77 -21.08
N VAL A 447 15.28 19.80 -19.79
CA VAL A 447 15.80 18.65 -19.03
C VAL A 447 14.87 18.39 -17.85
N LEU A 448 14.43 17.15 -17.70
CA LEU A 448 13.67 16.68 -16.54
C LEU A 448 14.60 16.53 -15.34
N LEU A 449 14.16 17.00 -14.17
CA LEU A 449 14.92 16.99 -12.93
C LEU A 449 14.26 15.97 -12.00
N LEU A 450 14.90 14.81 -11.88
CA LEU A 450 14.39 13.62 -11.21
C LEU A 450 15.09 13.46 -9.86
N THR A 451 14.34 13.42 -8.77
CA THR A 451 14.92 13.48 -7.41
C THR A 451 14.48 12.36 -6.50
N ASP A 452 13.57 11.50 -6.95
CA ASP A 452 13.11 10.38 -6.12
C ASP A 452 14.00 9.16 -6.38
N PRO A 453 14.35 8.36 -5.34
CA PRO A 453 15.20 7.18 -5.53
C PRO A 453 14.68 6.19 -6.57
N ILE A 454 13.35 6.11 -6.75
CA ILE A 454 12.71 5.26 -7.75
C ILE A 454 13.03 5.68 -9.19
N ASP A 455 13.45 6.94 -9.41
CA ASP A 455 13.77 7.49 -10.73
C ASP A 455 14.95 6.77 -11.40
N GLU A 456 15.89 6.25 -10.61
CA GLU A 456 17.01 5.44 -11.09
C GLU A 456 16.59 4.09 -11.69
N PHE A 457 15.37 3.62 -11.38
CA PHE A 457 14.91 2.28 -11.75
C PHE A 457 13.82 2.34 -12.83
N TRP A 458 12.87 3.27 -12.73
CA TRP A 458 11.77 3.30 -13.70
C TRP A 458 12.23 3.83 -15.06
N VAL A 459 13.15 4.79 -15.09
CA VAL A 459 13.63 5.39 -16.36
C VAL A 459 14.25 4.34 -17.29
N PRO A 460 15.24 3.52 -16.86
CA PRO A 460 15.77 2.46 -17.71
C PRO A 460 14.73 1.36 -18.02
N ALA A 461 13.77 1.11 -17.13
CA ALA A 461 12.70 0.13 -17.37
C ALA A 461 11.64 0.62 -18.38
N VAL A 462 11.49 1.93 -18.55
CA VAL A 462 10.62 2.54 -19.57
C VAL A 462 11.37 2.66 -20.90
N GLY A 463 12.61 3.18 -20.89
CA GLY A 463 13.49 3.33 -22.04
C GLY A 463 13.08 4.45 -23.01
N GLU A 464 11.81 4.51 -23.39
CA GLU A 464 11.26 5.52 -24.29
C GLU A 464 9.81 5.92 -23.95
N PHE A 465 9.42 7.12 -24.37
CA PHE A 465 8.07 7.65 -24.26
C PHE A 465 7.65 8.26 -25.59
N GLU A 466 6.52 7.81 -26.16
CA GLU A 466 6.02 8.27 -27.48
C GLU A 466 7.07 8.20 -28.60
N GLY A 467 7.91 7.16 -28.58
CA GLY A 467 9.01 6.95 -29.54
C GLY A 467 10.22 7.87 -29.32
N LYS A 468 10.28 8.60 -28.20
CA LYS A 468 11.42 9.42 -27.79
C LYS A 468 12.20 8.69 -26.70
N ALA A 469 13.48 8.42 -26.96
CA ALA A 469 14.36 7.82 -25.96
C ALA A 469 14.51 8.74 -24.74
N LEU A 470 14.60 8.16 -23.55
CA LEU A 470 14.97 8.86 -22.32
C LEU A 470 16.49 8.76 -22.15
N LYS A 471 17.20 9.89 -22.16
CA LYS A 471 18.67 9.93 -22.05
C LYS A 471 19.14 10.79 -20.88
N ALA A 472 20.07 10.26 -20.09
CA ALA A 472 20.62 11.02 -18.98
C ALA A 472 21.59 12.10 -19.51
N VAL A 473 21.53 13.32 -18.97
CA VAL A 473 22.48 14.39 -19.30
C VAL A 473 23.91 14.07 -18.84
N THR A 474 24.09 13.04 -18.01
CA THR A 474 25.40 12.55 -17.56
C THR A 474 26.01 11.55 -18.54
N GLU A 475 25.29 11.07 -19.54
CA GLU A 475 25.84 10.21 -20.58
C GLU A 475 26.75 11.01 -21.53
N GLY A 476 27.91 10.43 -21.84
CA GLY A 476 28.87 10.93 -22.83
C GLY A 476 28.36 10.77 -24.27
N GLY A 477 28.88 11.58 -25.19
CA GLY A 477 28.60 11.41 -26.63
C GLY A 477 27.22 11.89 -27.11
N LEU A 478 26.54 12.73 -26.33
CA LEU A 478 25.27 13.35 -26.73
C LEU A 478 25.53 14.45 -27.77
N ASP A 479 25.06 14.23 -29.01
CA ASP A 479 25.17 15.17 -30.12
C ASP A 479 24.06 16.25 -30.02
N LEU A 480 24.40 17.38 -29.38
CA LEU A 480 23.51 18.53 -29.29
C LEU A 480 23.57 19.44 -30.53
N GLY A 481 24.46 19.15 -31.49
CA GLY A 481 24.68 19.97 -32.69
C GLY A 481 23.52 19.90 -33.69
N LYS A 482 22.78 18.79 -33.70
CA LYS A 482 21.63 18.58 -34.61
C LYS A 482 20.35 19.29 -34.17
N ILE A 483 20.29 19.74 -32.92
CA ILE A 483 19.09 20.36 -32.34
C ILE A 483 19.14 21.86 -32.62
N LYS A 484 18.12 22.39 -33.30
CA LYS A 484 17.99 23.83 -33.55
C LYS A 484 17.61 24.52 -32.24
N GLY A 485 18.60 25.12 -31.58
CA GLY A 485 18.44 25.87 -30.33
C GLY A 485 18.25 27.37 -30.57
N ASP A 486 18.27 28.16 -29.50
CA ASP A 486 18.36 29.62 -29.60
C ASP A 486 19.75 30.02 -30.13
N ASP A 487 19.82 30.32 -31.44
CA ASP A 487 21.06 30.60 -32.20
C ASP A 487 21.92 31.74 -31.62
N LYS A 488 21.36 32.60 -30.76
CA LYS A 488 22.08 33.68 -30.09
C LYS A 488 23.16 33.19 -29.12
N ALA A 489 22.98 32.02 -28.49
CA ALA A 489 23.91 31.50 -27.49
C ALA A 489 25.13 30.79 -28.07
N ASP A 490 25.09 30.35 -29.34
CA ASP A 490 26.22 29.70 -30.03
C ASP A 490 27.13 30.75 -30.74
N ALA A 491 26.57 31.86 -31.20
CA ALA A 491 27.29 32.91 -31.94
C ALA A 491 28.29 33.71 -31.07
N ASP A 492 28.02 33.90 -29.78
CA ASP A 492 28.87 34.65 -28.84
C ASP A 492 29.86 33.77 -28.06
N ARG A 493 29.98 32.48 -28.40
CA ARG A 493 30.88 31.56 -27.67
C ARG A 493 32.36 31.88 -27.95
N PRO A 494 33.21 32.01 -26.92
CA PRO A 494 34.65 32.21 -27.10
C PRO A 494 35.24 31.11 -27.98
N ALA A 495 36.12 31.45 -28.93
CA ALA A 495 36.78 30.46 -29.78
C ALA A 495 37.43 29.34 -28.93
N PRO A 496 37.39 28.07 -29.35
CA PRO A 496 38.07 26.99 -28.63
C PRO A 496 39.59 27.20 -28.62
N ALA A 497 40.30 26.50 -27.74
CA ALA A 497 41.75 26.35 -27.83
C ALA A 497 42.18 25.81 -29.20
N ASP A 498 43.42 26.08 -29.61
CA ASP A 498 44.00 25.47 -30.80
C ASP A 498 43.91 23.95 -30.70
N SER A 499 43.51 23.29 -31.79
CA SER A 499 43.23 21.84 -31.78
C SER A 499 44.46 21.02 -31.39
N GLY A 500 45.66 21.41 -31.84
CA GLY A 500 46.89 20.70 -31.50
C GLY A 500 47.28 20.87 -30.03
N ASP A 501 47.13 22.09 -29.50
CA ASP A 501 47.41 22.37 -28.08
C ASP A 501 46.39 21.68 -27.15
N LEU A 502 45.13 21.57 -27.59
CA LEU A 502 44.09 20.83 -26.88
C LEU A 502 44.37 19.32 -26.87
N ASP A 503 44.79 18.74 -27.98
CA ASP A 503 45.15 17.32 -28.05
C ASP A 503 46.33 16.98 -27.14
N LEU A 504 47.34 17.88 -27.07
CA LEU A 504 48.44 17.76 -26.12
C LEU A 504 47.95 17.83 -24.67
N LEU A 505 47.04 18.74 -24.34
CA LEU A 505 46.43 18.83 -23.00
C LEU A 505 45.68 17.55 -22.64
N ILE A 506 44.83 17.04 -23.54
CA ILE A 506 44.08 15.80 -23.31
C ILE A 506 45.03 14.63 -23.04
N ALA A 507 46.09 14.47 -23.84
CA ALA A 507 47.09 13.44 -23.63
C ALA A 507 47.82 13.61 -22.28
N GLY A 508 48.17 14.85 -21.93
CA GLY A 508 48.78 15.18 -20.64
C GLY A 508 47.89 14.81 -19.46
N LEU A 509 46.61 15.23 -19.47
CA LEU A 509 45.65 14.92 -18.41
C LEU A 509 45.46 13.41 -18.24
N LYS A 510 45.37 12.64 -19.34
CA LYS A 510 45.29 11.17 -19.30
C LYS A 510 46.51 10.56 -18.61
N LEU A 511 47.71 11.03 -18.95
CA LEU A 511 48.95 10.53 -18.34
C LEU A 511 49.08 10.92 -16.87
N SER A 512 48.61 12.11 -16.48
CA SER A 512 48.63 12.61 -15.10
C SER A 512 47.65 11.87 -14.19
N LEU A 513 46.43 11.64 -14.69
CA LEU A 513 45.33 11.05 -13.90
C LEU A 513 45.35 9.51 -13.93
N GLY A 514 45.93 8.88 -14.96
CA GLY A 514 46.05 7.43 -15.08
C GLY A 514 44.69 6.74 -14.88
N ASP A 515 44.66 5.74 -14.01
CA ASP A 515 43.47 4.92 -13.73
C ASP A 515 42.38 5.65 -12.93
N ALA A 516 42.60 6.89 -12.48
CA ALA A 516 41.57 7.68 -11.80
C ALA A 516 40.43 8.12 -12.74
N VAL A 517 40.72 8.21 -14.04
CA VAL A 517 39.73 8.51 -15.09
C VAL A 517 39.73 7.40 -16.12
N LYS A 518 38.57 7.17 -16.73
CA LYS A 518 38.43 6.21 -17.83
C LYS A 518 38.92 6.81 -19.14
N ASP A 519 38.61 8.09 -19.35
CA ASP A 519 39.04 8.84 -20.53
C ASP A 519 39.02 10.35 -20.21
N VAL A 520 39.65 11.14 -21.07
CA VAL A 520 39.58 12.61 -21.06
C VAL A 520 39.17 13.07 -22.45
N LYS A 521 38.11 13.88 -22.55
CA LYS A 521 37.53 14.32 -23.83
C LYS A 521 37.22 15.82 -23.82
N ALA A 522 37.25 16.45 -25.00
CA ALA A 522 36.69 17.79 -25.15
C ALA A 522 35.16 17.74 -25.04
N SER A 523 34.58 18.71 -24.34
CA SER A 523 33.15 18.83 -24.16
C SER A 523 32.51 19.77 -25.18
N GLU A 524 31.37 19.37 -25.72
CA GLU A 524 30.47 20.26 -26.45
C GLU A 524 29.32 20.80 -25.57
N ARG A 525 29.12 20.21 -24.38
CA ARG A 525 28.03 20.59 -23.46
C ARG A 525 28.44 21.70 -22.50
N LEU A 526 29.72 21.82 -22.15
CA LEU A 526 30.17 22.83 -21.19
C LEU A 526 30.20 24.24 -21.82
N THR A 527 29.73 25.22 -21.06
CA THR A 527 29.72 26.64 -21.45
C THR A 527 30.57 27.49 -20.50
N SER A 528 30.21 27.52 -19.22
CA SER A 528 30.88 28.28 -18.16
C SER A 528 31.82 27.42 -17.33
N SER A 529 31.50 26.16 -17.11
CA SER A 529 32.35 25.28 -16.29
C SER A 529 33.59 24.83 -17.07
N ALA A 530 34.70 24.65 -16.35
CA ALA A 530 35.96 24.19 -16.94
C ALA A 530 35.94 22.69 -17.28
N VAL A 531 35.28 21.90 -16.42
CA VAL A 531 35.25 20.44 -16.48
C VAL A 531 33.94 19.88 -15.93
N CYS A 532 33.61 18.64 -16.31
CA CYS A 532 32.61 17.82 -15.64
C CYS A 532 32.94 16.33 -15.79
N LEU A 533 32.26 15.48 -15.01
CA LEU A 533 32.33 14.04 -15.17
C LEU A 533 31.12 13.54 -15.97
N VAL A 534 31.37 12.55 -16.83
CA VAL A 534 30.31 11.83 -17.56
C VAL A 534 30.53 10.32 -17.47
N ILE A 535 29.45 9.57 -17.67
CA ILE A 535 29.45 8.11 -17.80
C ILE A 535 29.37 7.71 -19.27
N GLU A 536 29.78 6.50 -19.59
CA GLU A 536 29.47 5.91 -20.91
C GLU A 536 28.04 5.39 -20.96
N GLU A 537 27.50 5.29 -22.18
CA GLU A 537 26.17 4.73 -22.43
C GLU A 537 26.06 3.31 -21.83
N GLY A 538 24.99 3.07 -21.09
CA GLY A 538 24.73 1.78 -20.42
C GLY A 538 25.51 1.56 -19.10
N GLN A 539 26.34 2.52 -18.66
CA GLN A 539 26.91 2.47 -17.31
C GLN A 539 25.89 2.89 -16.26
N MET A 540 26.13 2.46 -15.02
CA MET A 540 25.37 2.89 -13.85
C MET A 540 25.48 4.41 -13.69
N SER A 541 24.36 5.06 -13.35
CA SER A 541 24.36 6.50 -13.10
C SER A 541 25.21 6.86 -11.88
N MET A 542 25.70 8.11 -11.86
CA MET A 542 26.49 8.62 -10.73
C MET A 542 25.67 8.70 -9.44
N HIS A 543 24.37 9.03 -9.56
CA HIS A 543 23.46 9.11 -8.42
C HIS A 543 23.11 7.71 -7.87
N LEU A 544 22.86 6.73 -8.73
CA LEU A 544 22.69 5.33 -8.31
C LEU A 544 23.94 4.78 -7.63
N GLU A 545 25.14 5.05 -8.18
CA GLU A 545 26.40 4.67 -7.55
C GLU A 545 26.52 5.24 -6.12
N LYS A 546 26.16 6.52 -5.93
CA LYS A 546 26.13 7.18 -4.63
C LYS A 546 25.13 6.53 -3.66
N LEU A 547 23.91 6.22 -4.13
CA LEU A 547 22.89 5.55 -3.33
C LEU A 547 23.37 4.17 -2.86
N LEU A 548 23.94 3.35 -3.75
CA LEU A 548 24.45 2.02 -3.40
C LEU A 548 25.59 2.07 -2.39
N LYS A 549 26.52 3.04 -2.52
CA LYS A 549 27.59 3.25 -1.54
C LYS A 549 27.03 3.64 -0.16
N ALA A 550 26.06 4.55 -0.12
CA ALA A 550 25.42 4.96 1.13
C ALA A 550 24.77 3.78 1.87
N HIS A 551 24.25 2.80 1.11
CA HIS A 551 23.69 1.56 1.64
C HIS A 551 24.70 0.41 1.80
N ARG A 552 26.01 0.65 1.59
CA ARG A 552 27.08 -0.37 1.65
C ARG A 552 26.84 -1.58 0.73
N GLN A 553 26.23 -1.32 -0.42
CA GLN A 553 25.98 -2.32 -1.47
C GLN A 553 27.03 -2.26 -2.59
N LEU A 554 27.94 -1.29 -2.54
CA LEU A 554 29.01 -1.12 -3.50
C LEU A 554 30.27 -0.58 -2.82
N ASP A 555 31.41 -1.26 -3.03
CA ASP A 555 32.69 -0.92 -2.41
C ASP A 555 33.69 -0.23 -3.34
N ARG A 556 33.45 -0.25 -4.67
CA ARG A 556 34.39 0.26 -5.67
C ARG A 556 33.78 1.34 -6.54
N GLU A 557 34.56 2.42 -6.71
CA GLU A 557 34.30 3.48 -7.68
C GLU A 557 34.65 3.03 -9.09
N GLN A 558 33.77 3.32 -10.04
CA GLN A 558 34.08 3.17 -11.45
C GLN A 558 34.73 4.46 -11.98
N PRO A 559 35.89 4.37 -12.66
CA PRO A 559 36.50 5.56 -13.24
C PRO A 559 35.56 6.13 -14.32
N ARG A 560 35.46 7.46 -14.33
CA ARG A 560 34.56 8.23 -15.21
C ARG A 560 35.32 8.93 -16.31
N VAL A 561 34.62 9.41 -17.32
CA VAL A 561 35.21 10.24 -18.36
C VAL A 561 35.22 11.69 -17.87
N LEU A 562 36.40 12.33 -17.88
CA LEU A 562 36.55 13.76 -17.60
C LEU A 562 36.36 14.54 -18.90
N GLU A 563 35.26 15.29 -18.99
CA GLU A 563 35.05 16.22 -20.10
C GLU A 563 35.65 17.59 -19.74
N ILE A 564 36.43 18.19 -20.65
CA ILE A 564 37.04 19.52 -20.49
C ILE A 564 36.44 20.52 -21.48
N ASN A 565 36.20 21.76 -21.03
CA ASN A 565 35.65 22.82 -21.87
C ASN A 565 36.75 23.51 -22.69
N PRO A 566 36.86 23.27 -24.01
CA PRO A 566 37.95 23.83 -24.81
C PRO A 566 37.88 25.37 -24.93
N ARG A 567 36.75 25.98 -24.56
CA ARG A 567 36.52 27.43 -24.66
C ARG A 567 36.82 28.15 -23.35
N HIS A 568 36.92 27.42 -22.23
CA HIS A 568 37.13 28.00 -20.91
C HIS A 568 38.55 28.61 -20.78
N PRO A 569 38.70 29.81 -20.18
CA PRO A 569 40.00 30.48 -20.06
C PRO A 569 41.08 29.61 -19.38
N LEU A 570 40.73 28.93 -18.29
CA LEU A 570 41.65 28.02 -17.59
C LEU A 570 42.15 26.89 -18.50
N ILE A 571 41.27 26.29 -19.30
CA ILE A 571 41.64 25.18 -20.20
C ILE A 571 42.56 25.67 -21.30
N LYS A 572 42.33 26.86 -21.85
CA LYS A 572 43.26 27.51 -22.80
C LYS A 572 44.63 27.77 -22.20
N SER A 573 44.66 28.29 -20.97
CA SER A 573 45.92 28.54 -20.26
C SER A 573 46.67 27.23 -19.99
N LEU A 574 45.97 26.14 -19.65
CA LEU A 574 46.57 24.83 -19.46
C LEU A 574 47.09 24.24 -20.77
N ALA A 575 46.36 24.39 -21.87
CA ALA A 575 46.79 23.96 -23.21
C ALA A 575 48.08 24.68 -23.65
N ALA A 576 48.18 26.00 -23.38
CA ALA A 576 49.41 26.73 -23.61
C ALA A 576 50.55 26.30 -22.66
N ALA A 577 50.25 26.02 -21.39
CA ALA A 577 51.24 25.63 -20.39
C ALA A 577 51.88 24.27 -20.70
N ILE A 578 51.08 23.26 -21.09
CA ILE A 578 51.63 21.95 -21.46
C ILE A 578 52.51 22.03 -22.71
N LYS A 579 52.16 22.86 -23.69
CA LYS A 579 53.00 23.11 -24.86
C LYS A 579 54.37 23.68 -24.48
N ALA A 580 54.40 24.60 -23.52
CA ALA A 580 55.62 25.30 -23.11
C ALA A 580 56.50 24.49 -22.14
N LYS A 581 55.88 23.74 -21.22
CA LYS A 581 56.56 23.12 -20.06
C LYS A 581 56.46 21.59 -20.04
N GLY A 582 55.73 20.98 -20.96
CA GLY A 582 55.42 19.55 -20.92
C GLY A 582 54.49 19.19 -19.75
N ARG A 583 54.38 17.88 -19.47
CA ARG A 583 53.47 17.32 -18.46
C ARG A 583 53.73 17.85 -17.05
N GLU A 584 54.99 18.00 -16.65
CA GLU A 584 55.36 18.47 -15.30
C GLU A 584 54.78 19.87 -15.01
N GLY A 585 54.50 20.66 -16.05
CA GLY A 585 53.88 21.98 -15.90
C GLY A 585 52.39 21.98 -15.62
N ILE A 586 51.71 20.83 -15.66
CA ILE A 586 50.25 20.71 -15.45
C ILE A 586 49.82 19.60 -14.50
N ASP A 587 50.74 18.81 -13.93
CA ASP A 587 50.39 17.62 -13.13
C ASP A 587 49.49 17.97 -11.93
N ASP A 588 49.81 19.00 -11.16
CA ASP A 588 48.98 19.41 -10.02
C ASP A 588 47.63 19.99 -10.48
N GLN A 589 47.61 20.73 -11.59
CA GLN A 589 46.38 21.28 -12.16
C GLN A 589 45.46 20.18 -12.70
N ALA A 590 46.01 19.09 -13.23
CA ALA A 590 45.23 17.94 -13.68
C ALA A 590 44.42 17.35 -12.51
N TRP A 591 45.07 17.12 -11.37
CA TRP A 591 44.40 16.61 -10.17
C TRP A 591 43.42 17.62 -9.58
N LEU A 592 43.75 18.92 -9.55
CA LEU A 592 42.83 19.95 -9.08
C LEU A 592 41.57 20.05 -9.95
N LEU A 593 41.70 19.94 -11.27
CA LEU A 593 40.55 19.89 -12.17
C LEU A 593 39.68 18.66 -11.90
N TYR A 594 40.31 17.49 -11.73
CA TYR A 594 39.57 16.26 -11.46
C TYR A 594 38.85 16.30 -10.09
N ASP A 595 39.54 16.74 -9.04
CA ASP A 595 38.94 16.91 -7.71
C ASP A 595 37.84 17.98 -7.71
N GLN A 596 38.00 19.06 -8.49
CA GLN A 596 36.95 20.06 -8.71
C GLN A 596 35.70 19.42 -9.34
N ALA A 597 35.88 18.60 -10.38
CA ALA A 597 34.76 17.92 -11.03
C ALA A 597 34.04 16.99 -10.04
N ARG A 598 34.77 16.23 -9.22
CA ARG A 598 34.20 15.38 -8.15
C ARG A 598 33.39 16.19 -7.14
N ILE A 599 33.93 17.31 -6.66
CA ILE A 599 33.23 18.19 -5.70
C ILE A 599 31.91 18.68 -6.28
N VAL A 600 31.88 19.03 -7.56
CA VAL A 600 30.66 19.49 -8.23
C VAL A 600 29.62 18.37 -8.36
N GLU A 601 30.05 17.11 -8.53
CA GLU A 601 29.16 15.93 -8.44
C GLU A 601 28.72 15.60 -6.99
N GLY A 602 29.14 16.38 -6.00
CA GLY A 602 28.86 16.13 -4.60
C GLY A 602 29.70 14.98 -4.00
N GLU A 603 30.84 14.66 -4.63
CA GLU A 603 31.79 13.66 -4.17
C GLU A 603 32.99 14.31 -3.45
N ALA A 604 33.58 13.56 -2.53
CA ALA A 604 34.84 13.98 -1.93
C ALA A 604 35.98 13.92 -2.96
N PRO A 605 37.01 14.80 -2.82
CA PRO A 605 38.28 14.61 -3.51
C PRO A 605 38.84 13.21 -3.26
N THR A 606 39.59 12.69 -4.22
CA THR A 606 40.21 11.36 -4.09
C THR A 606 41.15 11.26 -2.90
N ASP A 607 41.93 12.31 -2.68
CA ASP A 607 42.78 12.50 -1.51
C ASP A 607 42.61 13.95 -1.02
N PRO A 608 41.79 14.17 0.03
CA PRO A 608 41.55 15.51 0.57
C PRO A 608 42.83 16.23 1.04
N VAL A 609 43.85 15.50 1.50
CA VAL A 609 45.11 16.07 1.96
C VAL A 609 45.95 16.52 0.77
N ALA A 610 46.05 15.69 -0.26
CA ALA A 610 46.75 16.06 -1.50
C ALA A 610 46.05 17.23 -2.20
N PHE A 611 44.72 17.24 -2.25
CA PHE A 611 43.93 18.36 -2.77
C PHE A 611 44.25 19.66 -2.04
N ALA A 612 44.18 19.67 -0.70
CA ALA A 612 44.47 20.86 0.11
C ALA A 612 45.90 21.38 -0.11
N ARG A 613 46.89 20.47 -0.20
CA ARG A 613 48.29 20.84 -0.48
C ARG A 613 48.43 21.49 -1.86
N ARG A 614 47.88 20.87 -2.91
CA ARG A 614 47.93 21.41 -4.29
C ARG A 614 47.25 22.77 -4.37
N LEU A 615 46.10 22.92 -3.72
CA LEU A 615 45.38 24.19 -3.68
C LEU A 615 46.21 25.28 -3.00
N ALA A 616 46.83 24.99 -1.86
CA ALA A 616 47.70 25.93 -1.16
C ALA A 616 48.90 26.34 -2.05
N GLN A 617 49.54 25.39 -2.72
CA GLN A 617 50.66 25.67 -3.64
C GLN A 617 50.24 26.56 -4.81
N VAL A 618 49.06 26.33 -5.40
CA VAL A 618 48.54 27.19 -6.48
C VAL A 618 48.23 28.59 -5.97
N MET A 619 47.67 28.72 -4.76
CA MET A 619 47.40 30.02 -4.14
C MET A 619 48.70 30.79 -3.82
N GLU A 620 49.71 30.12 -3.28
CA GLU A 620 51.02 30.71 -3.01
C GLU A 620 51.67 31.23 -4.31
N HIS A 621 51.68 30.42 -5.38
CA HIS A 621 52.21 30.84 -6.67
C HIS A 621 51.40 31.95 -7.33
N GLY A 622 50.09 32.03 -7.11
CA GLY A 622 49.23 33.08 -7.67
C GLY A 622 49.37 34.44 -6.96
N LEU A 623 49.92 34.46 -5.74
CA LEU A 623 50.21 35.67 -4.96
C LEU A 623 51.66 36.16 -5.12
N ALA A 624 52.54 35.31 -5.63
CA ALA A 624 53.94 35.62 -5.95
C ALA A 624 54.08 36.25 -7.34
#